data_AF-A0A224AWY3-F1
#
_entry.id   AF-A0A224AWY3-F1
#
_cell.length_a   1.000
_cell.length_b   1.000
_cell.length_c   1.000
_cell.angle_alpha   90.00
_cell.angle_beta   90.00
_cell.angle_gamma   90.00
#
_symmetry.space_group_name_H-M   'P 1'
#
loop_
_entity.id
_entity.type
_entity.pdbx_description
1 polymer ?
#
loop_
_entity_poly.entity_id
_entity_poly.type
_entity_poly.pdbx_seq_one_letter_code
_entity_poly.pdbx_strand_id
1 'polypeptide(L)'
;MMLEKHVLDAKRLMMKEMEDKDFYNQMCKLLRELFATYLEYKDLIKKQVIRTKLELRFFPHDRHIEEGLEFLEEKLKNKEDFIQVILSYMSSESAWLLKNCYLNNETKDMTEWYLKHFSKTTFYKKKKTAVLEFASYYLVLL
;
A
#
# COMPACT_ATOMS: atom_id res chain seq x y z
N MET A 1 22.15 -7.30 -0.91
CA MET A 1 23.02 -8.01 0.06
C MET A 1 22.70 -7.73 1.53
N MET A 2 22.79 -6.47 2.05
CA MET A 2 22.39 -6.20 3.45
C MET A 2 20.88 -6.19 3.67
N LEU A 3 20.11 -5.48 2.84
CA LEU A 3 18.64 -5.39 2.98
C LEU A 3 17.97 -6.77 2.93
N GLU A 4 18.33 -7.61 1.95
CA GLU A 4 17.77 -8.96 1.81
C GLU A 4 18.04 -9.83 3.04
N LYS A 5 19.21 -9.68 3.68
CA LYS A 5 19.55 -10.39 4.91
C LYS A 5 18.66 -9.93 6.06
N HIS A 6 18.53 -8.62 6.26
CA HIS A 6 17.68 -8.06 7.32
C HIS A 6 16.21 -8.45 7.13
N VAL A 7 15.70 -8.43 5.90
CA VAL A 7 14.33 -8.88 5.59
C VAL A 7 14.17 -10.37 5.83
N LEU A 8 15.16 -11.20 5.48
CA LEU A 8 15.12 -12.63 5.75
C LEU A 8 15.11 -12.92 7.26
N ASP A 9 15.89 -12.18 8.04
CA ASP A 9 15.94 -12.32 9.50
C ASP A 9 14.61 -11.87 10.14
N ALA A 10 14.06 -10.72 9.71
CA ALA A 10 12.75 -10.26 10.13
C ALA A 10 11.65 -11.28 9.78
N LYS A 11 11.67 -11.81 8.56
CA LYS A 11 10.73 -12.84 8.10
C LYS A 11 10.80 -14.09 8.96
N ARG A 12 12.01 -14.56 9.31
CA ARG A 12 12.19 -15.75 10.17
C ARG A 12 11.65 -15.52 11.58
N LEU A 13 11.88 -14.35 12.15
CA LEU A 13 11.33 -13.94 13.45
C LEU A 13 9.80 -13.96 13.42
N MET A 14 9.20 -13.29 12.44
CA MET A 14 7.74 -13.19 12.33
C MET A 14 7.06 -14.49 11.94
N MET A 15 7.72 -15.39 11.22
CA MET A 15 7.08 -16.61 10.71
C MET A 15 6.52 -17.50 11.81
N LYS A 16 7.19 -17.56 12.97
CA LYS A 16 6.69 -18.30 14.14
C LYS A 16 5.46 -17.63 14.75
N GLU A 17 5.55 -16.32 14.96
CA GLU A 17 4.45 -15.52 15.52
C GLU A 17 3.22 -15.52 14.61
N MET A 18 3.39 -15.63 13.30
CA MET A 18 2.26 -15.69 12.35
C MET A 18 1.39 -16.95 12.50
N GLU A 19 1.84 -18.00 13.17
CA GLU A 19 0.97 -19.12 13.53
C GLU A 19 0.00 -18.77 14.67
N ASP A 20 0.33 -17.78 15.49
CA ASP A 20 -0.61 -17.20 16.43
C ASP A 20 -1.69 -16.42 15.68
N LYS A 21 -2.96 -16.77 15.97
CA LYS A 21 -4.11 -16.20 15.28
C LYS A 21 -4.28 -14.72 15.60
N ASP A 22 -4.00 -14.31 16.83
CA ASP A 22 -4.19 -12.93 17.26
C ASP A 22 -3.11 -12.02 16.68
N PHE A 23 -1.86 -12.49 16.67
CA PHE A 23 -0.76 -11.81 15.98
C PHE A 23 -1.06 -11.63 14.48
N TYR A 24 -1.49 -12.70 13.79
CA TYR A 24 -1.86 -12.61 12.38
C TYR A 24 -3.01 -11.62 12.14
N ASN A 25 -4.02 -11.62 13.01
CA ASN A 25 -5.14 -10.67 12.92
C ASN A 25 -4.68 -9.23 13.12
N GLN A 26 -3.78 -8.98 14.08
CA GLN A 26 -3.18 -7.66 14.30
C GLN A 26 -2.40 -7.19 13.07
N MET A 27 -1.60 -8.07 12.46
CA MET A 27 -0.88 -7.76 11.23
C MET A 27 -1.83 -7.44 10.07
N CYS A 28 -2.91 -8.21 9.91
CA CYS A 28 -3.94 -7.91 8.92
C CYS A 28 -4.61 -6.55 9.17
N LYS A 29 -4.86 -6.20 10.43
CA LYS A 29 -5.42 -4.90 10.82
C LYS A 29 -4.45 -3.77 10.50
N LEU A 30 -3.17 -3.91 10.86
CA LEU A 30 -2.12 -2.94 10.54
C LEU A 30 -2.06 -2.68 9.04
N LEU A 31 -1.98 -3.73 8.22
CA LEU A 31 -1.96 -3.58 6.76
C LEU A 31 -3.21 -2.85 6.26
N ARG A 32 -4.40 -3.21 6.75
CA ARG A 32 -5.64 -2.53 6.38
C ARG A 32 -5.56 -1.03 6.68
N GLU A 33 -5.10 -0.64 7.86
CA GLU A 33 -4.97 0.75 8.28
C GLU A 33 -3.92 1.50 7.44
N LEU A 34 -2.76 0.89 7.17
CA LEU A 34 -1.73 1.47 6.32
C LEU A 34 -2.23 1.73 4.90
N PHE A 35 -2.89 0.76 4.28
CA PHE A 35 -3.44 0.90 2.94
C PHE A 35 -4.60 1.90 2.89
N ALA A 36 -5.47 1.93 3.91
CA ALA A 36 -6.54 2.92 4.02
C ALA A 36 -5.96 4.35 4.13
N THR A 37 -5.02 4.56 5.05
CA THR A 37 -4.33 5.84 5.24
C THR A 37 -3.64 6.30 3.96
N TYR A 38 -3.01 5.38 3.25
CA TYR A 38 -2.39 5.64 1.96
C TYR A 38 -3.40 6.14 0.90
N LEU A 39 -4.55 5.48 0.79
CA LEU A 39 -5.61 5.89 -0.14
C LEU A 39 -6.22 7.25 0.25
N GLU A 40 -6.44 7.49 1.54
CA GLU A 40 -6.92 8.76 2.07
C GLU A 40 -5.94 9.90 1.79
N TYR A 41 -4.65 9.67 2.00
CA TYR A 41 -3.61 10.63 1.65
C TYR A 41 -3.65 10.98 0.15
N LYS A 42 -3.76 9.97 -0.72
CA LYS A 42 -3.88 10.21 -2.17
C LYS A 42 -5.14 11.00 -2.55
N ASP A 43 -6.26 10.71 -1.90
CA ASP A 43 -7.50 11.46 -2.12
C ASP A 43 -7.40 12.91 -1.64
N LEU A 44 -6.76 13.15 -0.50
CA LEU A 44 -6.51 14.48 0.04
C LEU A 44 -5.66 15.33 -0.92
N ILE A 45 -4.57 14.78 -1.47
CA ILE A 45 -3.76 15.49 -2.46
C ILE A 45 -4.57 15.78 -3.74
N LYS A 46 -5.40 14.84 -4.22
CA LYS A 46 -6.28 15.10 -5.38
C LYS A 46 -7.25 16.25 -5.13
N LYS A 47 -7.87 16.29 -3.94
CA LYS A 47 -8.77 17.38 -3.55
C LYS A 47 -8.04 18.72 -3.49
N GLN A 48 -6.81 18.74 -2.98
CA GLN A 48 -5.96 19.92 -3.00
C GLN A 48 -5.66 20.38 -4.42
N VAL A 49 -5.27 19.48 -5.33
CA VAL A 49 -5.04 19.81 -6.74
C VAL A 49 -6.28 20.45 -7.39
N ILE A 50 -7.48 19.91 -7.15
CA ILE A 50 -8.73 20.48 -7.68
C ILE A 50 -8.96 21.89 -7.12
N ARG A 51 -8.76 22.08 -5.82
CA ARG A 51 -8.91 23.39 -5.16
C ARG A 51 -7.92 24.40 -5.72
N THR A 52 -6.64 24.06 -5.83
CA THR A 52 -5.59 24.94 -6.36
C THR A 52 -5.84 25.28 -7.83
N LYS A 53 -6.31 24.32 -8.63
CA LYS A 53 -6.73 24.57 -10.03
C LYS A 53 -7.89 25.55 -10.12
N LEU A 54 -8.84 25.51 -9.19
CA LEU A 54 -9.93 26.47 -9.13
C LEU A 54 -9.42 27.86 -8.73
N GLU A 55 -8.53 27.93 -7.75
CA GLU A 55 -7.93 29.16 -7.27
C GLU A 55 -7.12 29.87 -8.37
N LEU A 56 -6.33 29.13 -9.15
CA LEU A 56 -5.58 29.65 -10.28
C LEU A 56 -6.49 30.25 -11.38
N ARG A 57 -7.75 29.83 -11.48
CA ARG A 57 -8.72 30.47 -12.41
C ARG A 57 -9.10 31.88 -11.97
N PHE A 58 -9.11 32.15 -10.67
CA PHE A 58 -9.40 33.46 -10.10
C PHE A 58 -8.14 34.33 -10.02
N PHE A 59 -6.97 33.71 -9.88
CA PHE A 59 -5.67 34.39 -9.75
C PHE A 59 -4.64 33.82 -10.75
N PRO A 60 -4.81 34.04 -12.07
CA PRO A 60 -4.07 33.32 -13.12
C PRO A 60 -2.58 33.66 -13.26
N HIS A 61 -2.09 34.65 -12.53
CA HIS A 61 -0.68 35.08 -12.56
C HIS A 61 0.01 34.97 -11.20
N ASP A 62 -0.65 34.32 -10.23
CA ASP A 62 -0.04 34.06 -8.94
C ASP A 62 0.93 32.88 -9.05
N ARG A 63 2.23 33.19 -9.04
CA ARG A 63 3.30 32.19 -9.13
C ARG A 63 3.30 31.20 -7.96
N HIS A 64 2.90 31.63 -6.76
CA HIS A 64 2.88 30.73 -5.61
C HIS A 64 1.80 29.64 -5.76
N ILE A 65 0.65 30.00 -6.35
CA ILE A 65 -0.41 29.04 -6.65
C ILE A 65 0.02 28.07 -7.76
N GLU A 66 0.70 28.57 -8.79
CA GLU A 66 1.23 27.76 -9.90
C GLU A 66 2.29 26.76 -9.43
N GLU A 67 3.31 27.22 -8.69
CA GLU A 67 4.36 26.37 -8.10
C GLU A 67 3.77 25.32 -7.14
N GLY A 68 2.80 25.73 -6.31
CA GLY A 68 2.10 24.83 -5.41
C GLY A 68 1.31 23.75 -6.15
N LEU A 69 0.69 24.10 -7.29
CA LEU A 69 -0.01 23.14 -8.14
C LEU A 69 0.96 22.12 -8.75
N GLU A 70 2.08 22.58 -9.30
CA GLU A 70 3.10 21.70 -9.88
C GLU A 70 3.61 20.69 -8.85
N PHE A 71 3.96 21.16 -7.65
CA PHE A 71 4.38 20.30 -6.55
C PHE A 71 3.34 19.22 -6.16
N LEU A 72 2.06 19.59 -6.08
CA LEU A 72 0.99 18.65 -5.75
C LEU A 72 0.78 17.62 -6.87
N GLU A 73 0.89 18.04 -8.13
CA GLU A 73 0.80 17.13 -9.28
C GLU A 73 2.00 16.18 -9.36
N GLU A 74 3.21 16.64 -9.06
CA GLU A 74 4.38 15.78 -8.92
C GLU A 74 4.18 14.75 -7.81
N LYS A 75 3.65 15.14 -6.64
CA LYS A 75 3.32 14.21 -5.55
C LYS A 75 2.32 13.13 -5.96
N LEU A 76 1.37 13.43 -6.85
CA LEU A 76 0.44 12.42 -7.38
C LEU A 76 1.10 11.49 -8.41
N LYS A 77 2.03 12.01 -9.20
CA LYS A 77 2.78 11.25 -10.21
C LYS A 77 3.84 10.36 -9.59
N ASN A 78 4.41 10.76 -8.44
CA ASN A 78 5.49 10.04 -7.80
C ASN A 78 5.03 8.62 -7.41
N LYS A 79 5.66 7.62 -8.04
CA LYS A 79 5.42 6.19 -7.81
C LYS A 79 6.30 5.61 -6.70
N GLU A 80 7.20 6.41 -6.12
CA GLU A 80 8.13 6.01 -5.06
C GLU A 80 7.53 6.21 -3.66
N ASP A 81 6.20 6.16 -3.55
CA ASP A 81 5.57 6.16 -2.24
C ASP A 81 5.90 4.85 -1.49
N PHE A 82 6.03 4.93 -0.16
CA PHE A 82 6.55 3.84 0.68
C PHE A 82 5.82 2.50 0.47
N ILE A 83 4.50 2.55 0.26
CA ILE A 83 3.69 1.36 -0.04
C ILE A 83 4.09 0.76 -1.40
N GLN A 84 4.22 1.58 -2.45
CA GLN A 84 4.68 1.10 -3.76
C GLN A 84 6.11 0.57 -3.71
N VAL A 85 7.00 1.19 -2.91
CA VAL A 85 8.38 0.72 -2.72
C VAL A 85 8.38 -0.68 -2.12
N ILE A 86 7.67 -0.91 -1.02
CA ILE A 86 7.54 -2.25 -0.42
C ILE A 86 6.96 -3.24 -1.44
N LEU A 87 5.85 -2.89 -2.11
CA LEU A 87 5.22 -3.76 -3.11
C LEU A 87 6.14 -4.11 -4.29
N SER A 88 7.14 -3.27 -4.60
CA SER A 88 8.12 -3.53 -5.66
C SER A 88 9.22 -4.52 -5.26
N TYR A 89 9.50 -4.64 -3.95
CA TYR A 89 10.46 -5.62 -3.42
C TYR A 89 9.84 -6.99 -3.17
N MET A 90 8.51 -7.05 -3.02
CA MET A 90 7.80 -8.30 -2.81
C MET A 90 7.80 -9.18 -4.06
N SER A 91 7.60 -10.49 -3.87
CA SER A 91 7.26 -11.40 -4.95
C SER A 91 6.03 -10.91 -5.72
N SER A 92 6.04 -11.13 -7.05
CA SER A 92 4.98 -10.68 -7.95
C SER A 92 3.59 -11.18 -7.52
N GLU A 93 3.51 -12.42 -7.05
CA GLU A 93 2.28 -13.01 -6.52
C GLU A 93 1.78 -12.29 -5.27
N SER A 94 2.63 -12.10 -4.26
CA SER A 94 2.22 -11.43 -3.02
C SER A 94 1.83 -9.97 -3.26
N ALA A 95 2.61 -9.25 -4.08
CA ALA A 95 2.32 -7.87 -4.45
C ALA A 95 0.98 -7.76 -5.18
N TRP A 96 0.72 -8.66 -6.14
CA TRP A 96 -0.55 -8.70 -6.86
C TRP A 96 -1.73 -9.02 -5.93
N LEU A 97 -1.55 -9.94 -4.99
CA LEU A 97 -2.59 -10.32 -4.04
C LEU A 97 -2.95 -9.15 -3.11
N LEU A 98 -1.96 -8.44 -2.56
CA LEU A 98 -2.21 -7.27 -1.71
C LEU A 98 -2.82 -6.10 -2.49
N LYS A 99 -2.37 -5.87 -3.73
CA LYS A 99 -2.98 -4.86 -4.62
C LYS A 99 -4.47 -5.12 -4.82
N ASN A 100 -4.87 -6.36 -5.06
CA ASN A 100 -6.29 -6.71 -5.18
C ASN A 100 -7.04 -6.70 -3.86
N CYS A 101 -6.39 -7.01 -2.74
CA CYS A 101 -7.04 -6.93 -1.42
C CYS A 101 -7.31 -5.50 -0.97
N TYR A 102 -6.45 -4.54 -1.34
CA TYR A 102 -6.45 -3.22 -0.67
C TYR A 102 -6.47 -2.01 -1.62
N LEU A 103 -5.98 -2.13 -2.86
CA LEU A 103 -5.79 -0.98 -3.76
C LEU A 103 -6.71 -0.99 -4.97
N ASN A 104 -7.10 -2.17 -5.46
CA ASN A 104 -7.94 -2.28 -6.64
C ASN A 104 -9.38 -1.91 -6.30
N ASN A 105 -9.90 -0.84 -6.92
CA ASN A 105 -11.26 -0.35 -6.68
C ASN A 105 -12.35 -1.37 -7.05
N GLU A 106 -12.07 -2.32 -7.94
CA GLU A 106 -13.04 -3.34 -8.33
C GLU A 106 -13.14 -4.47 -7.31
N THR A 107 -12.09 -4.72 -6.54
CA THR A 107 -11.99 -5.95 -5.72
C THR A 107 -11.79 -5.70 -4.23
N LYS A 108 -11.24 -4.55 -3.82
CA LYS A 108 -10.91 -4.23 -2.42
C LYS A 108 -12.13 -4.29 -1.47
N ASP A 109 -13.30 -3.94 -1.97
CA ASP A 109 -14.56 -3.92 -1.21
C ASP A 109 -15.40 -5.19 -1.41
N MET A 110 -14.92 -6.13 -2.23
CA MET A 110 -15.60 -7.40 -2.50
C MET A 110 -15.02 -8.52 -1.65
N THR A 111 -15.83 -9.16 -0.82
CA THR A 111 -15.36 -10.21 0.11
C THR A 111 -14.87 -11.49 -0.59
N GLU A 112 -15.33 -11.75 -1.81
CA GLU A 112 -15.14 -13.04 -2.49
C GLU A 112 -14.51 -12.93 -3.89
N TRP A 113 -13.90 -11.79 -4.23
CA TRP A 113 -13.25 -11.60 -5.54
C TRP A 113 -12.25 -12.71 -5.88
N TYR A 114 -11.60 -13.28 -4.86
CA TYR A 114 -10.58 -14.30 -4.98
C TYR A 114 -11.10 -15.63 -5.55
N LEU A 115 -12.42 -15.90 -5.48
CA LEU A 115 -13.00 -17.15 -5.98
C LEU A 115 -12.81 -17.35 -7.49
N LYS A 116 -12.56 -16.27 -8.23
CA LYS A 116 -12.23 -16.32 -9.66
C LYS A 116 -10.83 -16.90 -9.95
N HIS A 117 -9.97 -16.98 -8.93
CA HIS A 117 -8.56 -17.34 -9.08
C HIS A 117 -8.12 -18.48 -8.15
N PHE A 118 -8.73 -18.59 -6.97
CA PHE A 118 -8.31 -19.53 -5.93
C PHE A 118 -9.51 -20.14 -5.21
N SER A 119 -9.31 -21.35 -4.68
CA SER A 119 -10.16 -21.83 -3.59
C SER A 119 -9.94 -20.96 -2.33
N LYS A 120 -10.93 -20.98 -1.42
CA LYS A 120 -10.86 -20.28 -0.14
C LYS A 120 -9.57 -20.61 0.63
N THR A 121 -9.26 -21.89 0.78
CA THR A 121 -8.07 -22.35 1.53
C THR A 121 -6.77 -21.86 0.91
N THR A 122 -6.65 -21.94 -0.42
CA THR A 122 -5.48 -21.46 -1.16
C THR A 122 -5.32 -19.95 -1.02
N PHE A 123 -6.41 -19.19 -1.13
CA PHE A 123 -6.38 -17.74 -0.95
C PHE A 123 -5.86 -17.35 0.44
N TYR A 124 -6.42 -17.91 1.52
CA TYR A 124 -5.99 -17.55 2.86
C TYR A 124 -4.54 -17.95 3.15
N LYS A 125 -4.07 -19.08 2.61
CA LYS A 125 -2.66 -19.48 2.71
C LYS A 125 -1.74 -18.48 2.00
N LYS A 126 -2.06 -18.12 0.75
CA LYS A 126 -1.29 -17.14 -0.03
C LYS A 126 -1.34 -15.74 0.58
N LYS A 127 -2.50 -15.33 1.10
CA LYS A 127 -2.67 -14.06 1.81
C LYS A 127 -1.79 -13.99 3.05
N LYS A 128 -1.74 -15.06 3.86
CA LYS A 128 -0.84 -15.13 5.02
C LYS A 128 0.62 -14.92 4.63
N THR A 129 1.07 -15.56 3.55
CA THR A 129 2.42 -15.37 2.99
C THR A 129 2.66 -13.92 2.55
N ALA A 130 1.70 -13.32 1.84
CA ALA A 130 1.82 -11.96 1.36
C ALA A 130 1.86 -10.93 2.51
N VAL A 131 1.05 -11.14 3.56
CA VAL A 131 1.06 -10.32 4.78
C VAL A 131 2.40 -10.43 5.49
N LEU A 132 2.94 -11.64 5.67
CA LEU A 132 4.25 -11.86 6.28
C LEU A 132 5.35 -11.15 5.48
N GLU A 133 5.34 -11.30 4.15
CA GLU A 133 6.34 -10.69 3.28
C GLU A 133 6.30 -9.17 3.35
N PHE A 134 5.12 -8.56 3.21
CA PHE A 134 4.95 -7.12 3.34
C PHE A 134 5.41 -6.61 4.71
N ALA A 135 5.00 -7.28 5.79
CA ALA A 135 5.36 -6.89 7.15
C ALA A 135 6.87 -6.96 7.40
N SER A 136 7.54 -7.97 6.83
CA SER A 136 8.99 -8.13 6.95
C SER A 136 9.72 -6.96 6.28
N TYR A 137 9.26 -6.51 5.11
CA TYR A 137 9.80 -5.32 4.46
C TYR A 137 9.45 -4.05 5.24
N TYR A 138 8.22 -3.92 5.72
CA TYR A 138 7.76 -2.78 6.50
C TYR A 138 8.62 -2.55 7.74
N LEU A 139 8.89 -3.60 8.53
CA LEU A 139 9.70 -3.50 9.74
C LEU A 139 11.16 -3.14 9.49
N VAL A 140 11.71 -3.48 8.32
CA VAL A 140 13.12 -3.23 7.99
C VAL A 140 13.31 -1.86 7.34
N LEU A 141 12.30 -1.36 6.63
CA LEU A 141 12.36 -0.08 5.93
C LEU A 141 11.79 1.09 6.75
N LEU A 142 11.09 0.81 7.85
CA LEU A 142 10.70 1.80 8.86
C LEU A 142 11.91 2.20 9.70
#